data_AF-A0A024E7C9-F1
#
_entry.id   AF-A0A024E7C9-F1
#
_cell.length_a   1.000
_cell.length_b   1.000
_cell.length_c   1.000
_cell.angle_alpha   90.00
_cell.angle_beta   90.00
_cell.angle_gamma   90.00
#
_symmetry.space_group_name_H-M   'P 1'
#
loop_
_entity.id
_entity.type
_entity.pdbx_description
1 polymer ?
#
loop_
_entity_poly.entity_id
_entity_poly.type
_entity_poly.pdbx_seq_one_letter_code
_entity_poly.pdbx_strand_id
1 'polypeptide(L)' 'MLRAAYRLSHYNQVQTAALLGLSRNVTRTRLIKIGERAVNKRRPTENVQGERLMRLSI' A
#
# COMPACT_ATOMS: atom_id res chain seq x y z
N MET A 1 -12.88 13.67 -8.36
CA MET A 1 -13.71 12.45 -8.37
C MET A 1 -13.27 11.40 -7.35
N LEU A 2 -12.07 10.78 -7.47
CA LEU A 2 -11.64 9.70 -6.55
C LEU A 2 -11.64 10.10 -5.06
N ARG A 3 -11.12 11.29 -4.71
CA ARG A 3 -11.10 11.79 -3.33
C ARG A 3 -12.51 11.96 -2.75
N ALA A 4 -13.47 12.43 -3.55
CA ALA A 4 -14.86 12.60 -3.13
C ALA A 4 -15.55 11.25 -2.89
N ALA A 5 -15.40 10.29 -3.82
CA ALA A 5 -15.90 8.93 -3.65
C ALA A 5 -15.29 8.26 -2.41
N TYR A 6 -14.00 8.45 -2.16
CA TYR A 6 -13.32 7.89 -0.99
C TYR A 6 -13.87 8.45 0.33
N ARG A 7 -14.16 9.76 0.38
CA ARG A 7 -14.76 10.41 1.55
C ARG A 7 -16.22 10.00 1.75
N LEU A 8 -16.99 9.88 0.67
CA LEU A 8 -18.37 9.39 0.71
C LEU A 8 -18.46 7.95 1.23
N SER A 9 -17.49 7.11 0.86
CA SER A 9 -17.36 5.74 1.37
C SER A 9 -16.65 5.66 2.73
N HIS A 10 -16.66 6.72 3.55
CA HIS A 10 -16.05 6.75 4.89
C HIS A 10 -14.60 6.24 4.93
N TYR A 11 -13.80 6.60 3.92
CA TYR A 11 -12.40 6.16 3.77
C TYR A 11 -12.22 4.63 3.60
N ASN A 12 -13.28 3.92 3.21
CA ASN A 12 -13.24 2.49 2.91
C ASN A 12 -12.90 2.23 1.43
N GLN A 13 -11.72 1.65 1.19
CA GLN A 13 -11.24 1.33 -0.16
C GLN A 13 -12.11 0.31 -0.89
N VAL A 14 -12.73 -0.64 -0.19
CA VAL A 14 -13.53 -1.69 -0.81
C VAL A 14 -14.82 -1.08 -1.36
N GLN A 15 -15.51 -0.29 -0.55
CA GLN A 15 -16.72 0.42 -0.98
C GLN A 15 -16.41 1.44 -2.08
N THR A 16 -15.29 2.16 -1.98
CA THR A 16 -14.87 3.11 -3.03
C THR A 16 -14.57 2.40 -4.35
N ALA A 17 -13.92 1.24 -4.29
CA ALA A 17 -13.62 0.43 -5.46
C ALA A 17 -14.91 -0.09 -6.12
N ALA A 18 -15.85 -0.60 -5.32
CA ALA A 18 -17.17 -1.03 -5.79
C ALA A 18 -17.95 0.13 -6.43
N LEU A 19 -17.96 1.30 -5.79
CA LEU A 19 -18.63 2.50 -6.28
C LEU A 19 -18.06 3.01 -7.62
N LEU A 20 -16.76 2.84 -7.83
CA LEU A 20 -16.06 3.33 -9.03
C LEU A 20 -15.88 2.26 -10.12
N GLY A 21 -16.32 1.02 -9.90
CA GLY A 21 -16.09 -0.09 -10.83
C GLY A 21 -14.61 -0.44 -11.01
N LEU A 22 -13.78 -0.20 -9.99
CA LEU A 22 -12.34 -0.45 -10.02
C LEU A 22 -11.98 -1.60 -9.09
N SER A 23 -10.79 -2.20 -9.28
CA SER A 23 -10.25 -3.09 -8.26
C SER A 23 -9.75 -2.30 -7.05
N ARG A 24 -9.76 -2.93 -5.88
CA ARG A 24 -9.22 -2.34 -4.65
C ARG A 24 -7.76 -1.93 -4.80
N ASN A 25 -6.94 -2.72 -5.50
CA ASN A 25 -5.52 -2.42 -5.69
C ASN A 25 -5.30 -1.20 -6.58
N VAL A 26 -6.09 -1.06 -7.66
CA VAL A 26 -6.06 0.14 -8.49
C VAL A 26 -6.50 1.36 -7.68
N THR A 27 -7.58 1.24 -6.91
CA THR A 27 -8.07 2.30 -6.01
C THR A 27 -7.01 2.70 -4.99
N ARG A 28 -6.37 1.71 -4.34
CA ARG A 28 -5.27 1.92 -3.39
C ARG A 28 -4.10 2.67 -4.02
N THR A 29 -3.60 2.24 -5.16
CA THR A 29 -2.48 2.89 -5.85
C THR A 29 -2.81 4.33 -6.24
N ARG A 30 -4.04 4.58 -6.71
CA ARG A 30 -4.48 5.94 -7.04
C ARG A 30 -4.61 6.83 -5.79
N LEU A 31 -5.16 6.31 -4.68
CA LEU A 31 -5.23 7.03 -3.40
C LEU A 31 -3.85 7.40 -2.84
N ILE A 32 -2.88 6.51 -3.01
CA ILE A 32 -1.47 6.75 -2.68
C ILE A 32 -0.90 7.86 -3.57
N LYS A 33 -1.10 7.76 -4.88
CA LYS A 33 -0.57 8.71 -5.87
C LYS A 33 -1.05 10.15 -5.61
N ILE A 34 -2.30 10.31 -5.14
CA ILE A 34 -2.88 11.62 -4.79
C ILE A 34 -2.59 12.07 -3.35
N GLY A 35 -1.83 11.29 -2.57
CA GLY A 35 -1.49 11.61 -1.18
C GLY A 35 -2.62 11.43 -0.16
N GLU A 36 -3.77 10.87 -0.56
CA GLU A 36 -4.92 10.65 0.34
C GLU A 36 -4.69 9.50 1.33
N ARG A 37 -3.76 8.60 1.01
CA ARG A 37 -3.39 7.51 1.89
C ARG A 37 -1.89 7.38 2.00
N ALA A 38 -1.37 7.52 3.22
CA ALA A 38 0.02 7.27 3.52
C ALA A 38 0.39 5.81 3.18
N VAL A 39 1.44 5.64 2.39
CA VAL A 39 2.08 4.34 2.24
C VAL A 39 2.97 4.15 3.44
N ASN A 40 2.74 3.06 4.16
CA ASN A 40 3.78 2.52 5.03
C ASN A 40 4.90 2.04 4.10
N LYS A 41 5.86 2.93 3.82
CA LYS A 41 7.06 2.56 3.07
C LYS A 41 7.67 1.45 3.90
N ARG A 42 7.73 0.24 3.34
CA ARG A 42 8.56 -0.80 3.93
C ARG A 42 9.93 -0.17 4.08
N ARG A 43 10.36 0.08 5.32
CA ARG A 43 11.77 0.36 5.56
C ARG A 43 12.50 -0.80 4.88
N PRO A 44 13.51 -0.56 4.03
CA PRO A 44 14.41 -1.63 3.67
C PRO A 44 14.92 -2.11 5.02
N THR A 45 14.45 -3.26 5.46
CA THR A 45 15.01 -3.92 6.62
C THR A 45 16.48 -4.03 6.27
N GLU A 46 17.32 -3.42 7.11
CA GLU A 46 18.76 -3.62 7.05
C GLU A 46 19.01 -5.11 6.80
N ASN A 47 19.99 -5.35 5.95
CA ASN A 47 20.32 -6.62 5.33
C ASN A 47 20.89 -7.62 6.37
N VAL A 48 20.14 -7.93 7.43
CA VAL A 48 20.53 -8.83 8.55
C VAL A 48 20.59 -10.31 8.11
N GLN A 49 20.29 -10.60 6.83
CA GLN A 49 20.41 -11.94 6.27
C GLN A 49 21.76 -12.18 5.56
N GLY A 50 22.56 -11.14 5.29
CA GLY A 50 23.89 -11.28 4.70
C GLY A 50 24.95 -11.81 5.66
N GLU A 51 24.80 -11.57 6.97
CA GLU A 51 25.79 -11.99 7.98
C GLU A 51 25.65 -13.46 8.40
N ARG A 52 24.45 -14.04 8.32
CA ARG A 52 24.21 -15.42 8.80
C ARG A 52 24.71 -16.49 7.84
N LEU A 53 24.94 -16.16 6.56
CA LEU A 53 25.44 -17.11 5.56
C LEU A 53 26.97 -17.27 5.57
N MET A 54 27.72 -16.40 6.25
CA MET A 54 29.19 -16.49 6.32
C MET A 54 29.72 -17.38 7.47
N ARG A 55 28.84 -17.91 8.33
CA ARG A 55 29.25 -18.64 9.55
C ARG A 55 29.01 -20.16 9.51
N LEU A 56 28.66 -20.70 8.34
CA LEU A 56 28.46 -22.14 8.13
C LEU A 56 29.61 -22.82 7.39
N SER A 57 30.77 -22.16 7.29
CA SER A 57 32.01 -22.81 6.87
C SER A 57 32.81 -23.22 8.11
N ILE A 58 32.44 -24.37 8.69
CA ILE A 58 33.34 -25.21 9.51
C ILE A 58 33.20 -26.63 8.96
#